data_AF-A0A7G3BLG7-F1
#
_entry.id   AF-A0A7G3BLG7-F1
#
_cell.length_a   1.000
_cell.length_b   1.000
_cell.length_c   1.000
_cell.angle_alpha   90.00
_cell.angle_beta   90.00
_cell.angle_gamma   90.00
#
_symmetry.space_group_name_H-M   'P 1'
#
loop_
_entity.id
_entity.type
_entity.pdbx_description
1 polymer ?
#
loop_
_entity_poly.entity_id
_entity_poly.type
_entity_poly.pdbx_seq_one_letter_code
_entity_poly.pdbx_strand_id
1 'polypeptide(L)'
;MENLALIESFSEFKDDKLIDRVTLMAILEDVFRNALKKKFGDDDNFDIIINPDKGDLEIWRNRVVVADGEVVDPNQEISLTEARKIEPD
;
A
#
# COMPACT_ATOMS: atom_id res chain seq x y z
N MET A 1 -12.86 3.92 14.42
CA MET A 1 -12.75 2.74 15.31
C MET A 1 -11.76 1.71 14.79
N GLU A 2 -11.48 1.62 13.48
CA GLU A 2 -10.52 0.64 12.94
C GLU A 2 -9.04 1.02 13.14
N ASN A 3 -8.65 2.30 13.06
CA ASN A 3 -7.23 2.71 13.21
C ASN A 3 -6.65 2.45 14.61
N LEU A 4 -7.47 2.50 15.68
CA LEU A 4 -7.00 2.27 17.05
C LEU A 4 -6.54 0.82 17.27
N ALA A 5 -7.23 -0.15 16.67
CA ALA A 5 -6.89 -1.57 16.84
C ALA A 5 -5.53 -1.90 16.20
N LEU A 6 -5.17 -1.23 15.10
CA LEU A 6 -3.88 -1.40 14.45
C LEU A 6 -2.74 -0.88 15.35
N ILE A 7 -2.90 0.32 15.92
CA ILE A 7 -1.92 0.95 16.82
C ILE A 7 -1.67 0.10 18.06
N GLU A 8 -2.75 -0.38 18.68
CA GLU A 8 -2.67 -1.21 19.89
C GLU A 8 -1.92 -2.52 19.58
N SER A 9 -2.26 -3.20 18.49
CA SER A 9 -1.60 -4.43 18.08
C SER A 9 -0.11 -4.22 17.74
N PHE A 10 0.23 -3.09 17.09
CA PHE A 10 1.62 -2.72 16.81
C PHE A 10 2.41 -2.41 18.07
N SER A 11 1.81 -1.70 19.02
CA SER A 11 2.45 -1.35 20.28
C SER A 11 2.71 -2.58 21.14
N GLU A 12 1.72 -3.48 21.25
CA GLU A 12 1.88 -4.78 21.91
C GLU A 12 2.98 -5.62 21.27
N PHE A 13 2.97 -5.75 19.93
CA PHE A 13 3.97 -6.53 19.22
C PHE A 13 5.40 -5.98 19.42
N LYS A 14 5.55 -4.65 19.43
CA LYS A 14 6.82 -3.97 19.67
C LYS A 14 7.34 -4.27 21.08
N ASP A 15 6.48 -4.18 22.10
CA ASP A 15 6.85 -4.43 23.50
C ASP A 15 7.13 -5.93 23.75
N ASP A 16 6.33 -6.84 23.16
CA ASP A 16 6.51 -8.29 23.26
C ASP A 16 7.79 -8.81 22.59
N LYS A 17 8.15 -8.24 21.44
CA LYS A 17 9.33 -8.66 20.68
C LYS A 17 10.58 -7.85 21.00
N LEU A 18 10.48 -6.82 21.84
CA LEU A 18 11.57 -5.89 22.15
C LEU A 18 12.23 -5.33 20.89
N ILE A 19 11.43 -5.07 19.85
CA ILE A 19 11.92 -4.51 18.58
C ILE A 19 11.77 -3.00 18.57
N ASP A 20 12.67 -2.30 17.89
CA ASP A 20 12.52 -0.87 17.70
C ASP A 20 11.49 -0.54 16.60
N ARG A 21 11.09 0.74 16.55
CA ARG A 21 10.11 1.23 15.58
C ARG A 21 10.57 1.05 14.13
N VAL A 22 11.87 1.12 13.88
CA VAL A 22 12.46 0.98 12.54
C VAL A 22 12.26 -0.45 12.04
N THR A 23 12.54 -1.42 12.91
CA THR A 23 12.35 -2.85 12.63
C THR A 23 10.88 -3.17 12.40
N LEU A 24 9.99 -2.61 13.23
CA LEU A 24 8.54 -2.79 13.06
C LEU A 24 8.07 -2.25 11.69
N MET A 25 8.49 -1.04 11.31
CA MET A 25 8.14 -0.47 10.01
C MET A 25 8.62 -1.35 8.84
N ALA A 26 9.86 -1.85 8.90
CA ALA A 26 10.40 -2.73 7.88
C ALA A 26 9.63 -4.05 7.77
N ILE A 27 9.24 -4.66 8.90
CA ILE A 27 8.43 -5.89 8.91
C ILE A 27 7.06 -5.64 8.29
N LEU A 28 6.39 -4.55 8.68
CA LEU A 28 5.07 -4.23 8.16
C LEU A 28 5.12 -3.96 6.65
N GLU A 29 6.09 -3.17 6.20
CA GLU A 29 6.31 -2.93 4.78
C GLU A 29 6.49 -4.24 4.02
N ASP A 30 7.36 -5.14 4.50
CA ASP A 30 7.61 -6.42 3.84
C ASP A 30 6.37 -7.33 3.82
N VAL A 31 5.59 -7.38 4.90
CA VAL A 31 4.33 -8.15 4.95
C VAL A 31 3.34 -7.63 3.91
N PHE A 32 3.15 -6.31 3.83
CA PHE A 32 2.23 -5.72 2.87
C PHE A 32 2.73 -5.85 1.43
N ARG A 33 4.01 -5.62 1.16
CA ARG A 33 4.61 -5.87 -0.16
C ARG A 33 4.39 -7.31 -0.61
N ASN A 34 4.65 -8.29 0.26
CA ASN A 34 4.41 -9.69 -0.06
C ASN A 34 2.92 -9.99 -0.31
N ALA A 35 2.01 -9.37 0.44
CA ALA A 35 0.57 -9.51 0.20
C ALA A 35 0.15 -8.90 -1.15
N LEU A 36 0.70 -7.72 -1.50
CA LEU A 36 0.47 -7.04 -2.77
C LEU A 36 1.01 -7.85 -3.94
N LYS A 37 2.27 -8.30 -3.88
CA LYS A 37 2.88 -9.20 -4.88
C LYS A 37 2.05 -10.46 -5.11
N LYS A 38 1.54 -11.09 -4.04
CA LYS A 38 0.67 -12.27 -4.19
C LYS A 38 -0.66 -11.96 -4.89
N LYS A 39 -1.20 -10.76 -4.70
CA LYS A 39 -2.50 -10.36 -5.24
C LYS A 39 -2.40 -9.81 -6.66
N PHE A 40 -1.36 -9.05 -6.96
CA PHE A 40 -1.21 -8.28 -8.19
C PHE A 40 -0.04 -8.74 -9.06
N GLY A 41 0.73 -9.73 -8.61
CA GLY A 41 1.93 -10.23 -9.29
C GLY A 41 3.17 -9.39 -8.99
N ASP A 42 3.03 -8.08 -9.13
CA ASP A 42 4.09 -7.09 -8.93
C ASP A 42 3.62 -5.94 -8.01
N ASP A 43 4.56 -5.34 -7.28
CA ASP A 43 4.31 -4.24 -6.35
C ASP A 43 5.10 -2.96 -6.68
N ASP A 44 5.85 -2.92 -7.79
CA ASP A 44 6.71 -1.79 -8.16
C ASP A 44 5.97 -0.45 -8.27
N ASN A 45 4.68 -0.49 -8.54
CA ASN A 45 3.83 0.69 -8.65
C ASN A 45 3.02 1.02 -7.38
N PHE A 46 3.32 0.36 -6.26
CA PHE A 46 2.69 0.60 -4.96
C PHE A 46 3.63 1.34 -4.00
N ASP A 47 3.15 2.47 -3.48
CA ASP A 47 3.79 3.19 -2.37
C ASP A 47 3.07 2.85 -1.07
N ILE A 48 3.80 2.29 -0.11
CA ILE A 48 3.28 1.95 1.22
C ILE A 48 3.80 3.02 2.19
N ILE A 49 2.90 3.83 2.72
CA ILE A 49 3.21 4.91 3.65
C ILE A 49 2.67 4.52 5.02
N ILE A 50 3.57 4.35 5.99
CA ILE A 50 3.22 3.91 7.35
C ILE A 50 3.55 5.03 8.33
N ASN A 51 2.55 5.48 9.08
CA ASN A 51 2.73 6.43 10.18
C ASN A 51 2.46 5.73 11.52
N PRO A 52 3.51 5.20 12.18
CA PRO A 52 3.35 4.46 13.44
C PRO A 52 2.91 5.34 14.61
N ASP A 53 3.11 6.66 14.54
CA ASP A 53 2.70 7.58 15.60
C ASP A 53 1.21 7.90 15.56
N LYS A 54 0.65 7.97 14.34
CA LYS A 54 -0.79 8.18 14.13
C LYS A 54 -1.58 6.88 13.97
N GLY A 55 -0.89 5.77 13.70
CA GLY A 55 -1.53 4.51 13.33
C GLY A 55 -2.13 4.47 11.95
N ASP A 56 -1.76 5.44 11.11
CA ASP A 56 -2.30 5.54 9.77
C ASP A 56 -1.40 4.75 8.83
N LEU A 57 -2.03 3.99 7.94
CA LEU A 57 -1.38 3.26 6.87
C LEU A 57 -2.10 3.56 5.58
N GLU A 58 -1.35 4.02 4.59
CA GLU A 58 -1.84 4.33 3.27
C GLU A 58 -1.08 3.50 2.24
N ILE A 59 -1.81 2.93 1.28
CA ILE A 59 -1.23 2.23 0.14
C ILE A 59 -1.71 2.94 -1.11
N TRP A 60 -0.78 3.61 -1.79
CA TRP A 60 -1.04 4.29 -3.05
C TRP A 60 -0.63 3.37 -4.20
N ARG A 61 -1.49 3.28 -5.22
CA ARG A 61 -1.21 2.50 -6.43
C ARG A 61 -1.14 3.44 -7.62
N ASN A 62 0.07 3.67 -8.10
CA ASN A 62 0.33 4.52 -9.26
C ASN A 62 0.09 3.73 -10.54
N ARG A 63 -0.62 4.31 -11.49
CA ARG A 63 -0.85 3.68 -12.80
C ARG A 63 -0.60 4.68 -13.91
N VAL A 64 0.03 4.23 -14.99
CA VAL A 64 0.25 5.02 -16.19
C VAL A 64 -1.04 5.11 -16.97
N VAL A 65 -1.45 6.32 -17.32
CA VAL A 65 -2.63 6.54 -18.16
C VAL A 65 -2.27 6.25 -19.61
N VAL A 66 -2.96 5.30 -20.22
CA VAL A 66 -2.80 4.90 -21.62
C VAL A 66 -4.09 5.08 -22.40
N ALA A 67 -4.03 5.07 -23.73
CA ALA A 67 -5.22 5.17 -24.56
C ALA A 67 -6.17 3.97 -24.36
N ASP A 68 -7.46 4.17 -24.61
CA ASP A 68 -8.42 3.08 -24.51
C ASP A 68 -8.11 1.98 -25.53
N GLY A 69 -8.03 0.73 -25.07
CA GLY A 69 -7.63 -0.43 -25.88
C GLY A 69 -6.13 -0.73 -25.91
N GLU A 70 -5.29 0.16 -25.39
CA GLU A 70 -3.82 0.01 -25.34
C GLU A 70 -3.31 -0.47 -23.97
N VAL A 71 -4.20 -0.86 -23.05
CA VAL A 71 -3.81 -1.43 -21.75
C VAL A 71 -3.20 -2.82 -21.95
N VAL A 72 -1.91 -2.94 -21.70
CA VAL A 72 -1.14 -4.18 -21.76
C VAL A 72 -0.99 -4.79 -20.36
N ASP A 73 -0.74 -3.95 -19.35
CA ASP A 73 -0.65 -4.39 -17.96
C ASP A 73 -1.68 -3.65 -17.09
N PRO A 74 -2.84 -4.26 -16.77
CA PRO A 74 -3.85 -3.62 -15.92
C PRO A 74 -3.37 -3.42 -14.48
N ASN A 75 -2.24 -4.01 -14.06
CA ASN A 75 -1.63 -3.72 -12.77
C ASN A 75 -0.96 -2.34 -12.76
N GLN A 76 -0.21 -2.01 -13.81
CA GLN A 76 0.58 -0.79 -13.92
C GLN A 76 -0.08 0.30 -14.78
N GLU A 77 -1.13 -0.03 -15.53
CA GLU A 77 -1.77 0.89 -16.48
C GLU A 77 -3.26 1.05 -16.19
N ILE A 78 -3.79 2.19 -16.63
CA ILE A 78 -5.21 2.51 -16.59
C ILE A 78 -5.59 3.20 -17.89
N SER A 79 -6.74 2.82 -18.45
CA SER A 79 -7.22 3.45 -19.68
C SER A 79 -7.65 4.90 -19.42
N LEU A 80 -7.54 5.76 -20.41
CA LEU A 80 -7.92 7.17 -20.29
C LEU A 80 -9.37 7.34 -19.82
N THR A 81 -10.29 6.52 -20.33
CA THR A 81 -11.69 6.54 -19.90
C THR A 81 -11.83 6.17 -18.42
N GLU A 82 -11.10 5.17 -17.92
CA GLU A 82 -11.14 4.79 -16.50
C GLU A 82 -10.44 5.81 -15.61
N ALA A 83 -9.32 6.38 -16.04
CA ALA A 83 -8.61 7.42 -15.29
C ALA A 83 -9.49 8.65 -15.05
N ARG A 84 -10.22 9.09 -16.09
CA ARG A 84 -11.17 10.21 -16.02
C ARG A 84 -12.34 10.01 -15.08
N LYS A 85 -12.66 8.76 -14.70
CA LYS A 85 -13.68 8.48 -13.67
C LYS A 85 -13.17 8.74 -12.26
N ILE A 86 -11.85 8.68 -12.06
CA ILE A 86 -11.20 8.91 -10.78
C ILE A 86 -10.89 10.40 -10.64
N GLU A 87 -10.22 10.97 -11.63
CA GLU A 87 -9.88 12.39 -11.71
C GLU A 87 -10.18 12.90 -13.13
N PRO A 88 -11.17 13.80 -13.31
CA PRO A 88 -11.64 14.21 -14.64
C PRO A 88 -10.77 15.28 -15.33
N ASP A 89 -9.91 15.96 -14.57
CA ASP A 89 -8.98 17.00 -15.05
C ASP A 89 -7.64 16.42 -15.54
#